data_AF-A0A7I0J741-F1
#
_entry.id   AF-A0A7I0J741-F1
#
_cell.length_a   1.000
_cell.length_b   1.000
_cell.length_c   1.000
_cell.angle_alpha   90.00
_cell.angle_beta   90.00
_cell.angle_gamma   90.00
#
_symmetry.space_group_name_H-M   'P 1'
#
loop_
_entity.id
_entity.type
_entity.pdbx_description
1 polymer ?
#
loop_
_entity_poly.entity_id
_entity_poly.type
_entity_poly.pdbx_seq_one_letter_code
_entity_poly.pdbx_strand_id
1 'polypeptide(L)'
;MLATVRPSLAGFFEGSNPKPPIHLGTRYDASGNFLLEPGNTVVCHLVDDSPSQAAIVEVRERMRAMPDADRLAFTPISSLHMTLLQGIIEYRRRLPYWPS
;
A
#
# COMPACT_ATOMS: atom_id res chain seq x y z
N MET A 1 -2.05 18.57 23.50
CA MET A 1 -1.15 19.17 22.49
C MET A 1 -1.51 18.57 21.15
N LEU A 2 -2.03 19.35 20.21
CA LEU A 2 -2.15 18.91 18.82
C LEU A 2 -0.71 18.68 18.34
N ALA A 3 -0.30 17.42 18.24
CA ALA A 3 0.93 17.08 17.53
C ALA A 3 0.80 17.69 16.14
N THR A 4 1.69 18.61 15.78
CA THR A 4 1.73 19.19 14.44
C THR A 4 1.78 18.04 13.46
N VAL A 5 0.68 17.83 12.73
CA VAL A 5 0.60 16.74 11.76
C VAL A 5 1.71 16.98 10.75
N ARG A 6 2.52 15.94 10.50
CA ARG A 6 3.58 15.99 9.49
C ARG A 6 2.96 16.41 8.14
N PRO A 7 3.52 17.42 7.45
CA PRO A 7 2.99 17.88 6.16
C PRO A 7 2.86 16.77 5.12
N SER A 8 3.71 15.74 5.19
CA SER A 8 3.64 14.54 4.35
C SER A 8 2.33 13.76 4.46
N LEU A 9 1.56 13.94 5.53
CA LEU A 9 0.27 13.27 5.74
C LEU A 9 -0.92 14.07 5.18
N ALA A 10 -0.72 15.33 4.81
CA ALA A 10 -1.81 16.22 4.39
C ALA A 10 -2.58 15.68 3.19
N GLY A 11 -1.96 14.90 2.29
CA GLY A 11 -2.64 14.31 1.13
C GLY A 11 -3.65 13.20 1.44
N PHE A 12 -3.67 12.70 2.68
CA PHE A 12 -4.57 11.64 3.13
C PHE A 12 -5.78 12.17 3.93
N PHE A 13 -5.86 13.48 4.15
CA PHE A 13 -6.99 14.08 4.85
C PHE A 13 -8.17 14.28 3.91
N GLU A 14 -9.36 13.97 4.41
CA GLU A 14 -10.62 14.15 3.68
C GLU A 14 -10.82 15.61 3.25
N GLY A 15 -10.46 16.58 4.10
CA GLY A 15 -10.60 18.01 3.81
C GLY A 15 -9.69 18.54 2.70
N SER A 16 -8.59 17.86 2.39
CA SER A 16 -7.63 18.25 1.34
C SER A 16 -7.71 17.36 0.09
N ASN A 17 -8.30 16.16 0.22
CA ASN A 17 -8.43 15.20 -0.86
C ASN A 17 -9.86 14.60 -0.87
N PRO A 18 -10.83 15.27 -1.52
CA PRO A 18 -12.23 14.84 -1.53
C PRO A 18 -12.51 13.71 -2.52
N LYS A 19 -11.52 13.32 -3.33
CA LYS A 19 -11.70 12.24 -4.33
C LYS A 19 -11.43 10.89 -3.67
N PRO A 20 -12.15 9.83 -4.07
CA PRO A 20 -11.80 8.48 -3.68
C PRO A 20 -10.35 8.14 -4.06
N PRO A 21 -9.66 7.25 -3.31
CA PRO A 21 -8.34 6.75 -3.69
C PRO A 21 -8.33 6.20 -5.11
N ILE A 22 -7.29 6.53 -5.88
CA ILE A 22 -7.19 6.19 -7.32
C ILE A 22 -7.23 4.68 -7.63
N HIS A 23 -6.97 3.85 -6.62
CA HIS A 23 -6.91 2.39 -6.74
C HIS A 23 -8.17 1.69 -6.20
N LEU A 24 -9.13 2.44 -5.65
CA LEU A 24 -10.41 1.89 -5.21
C LEU A 24 -11.20 1.37 -6.44
N GLY A 25 -11.68 0.14 -6.35
CA GLY A 25 -12.39 -0.55 -7.43
C GLY A 25 -11.50 -1.15 -8.52
N THR A 26 -10.17 -0.96 -8.44
CA THR A 26 -9.21 -1.57 -9.38
C THR A 26 -8.25 -2.52 -8.66
N ARG A 27 -7.62 -2.06 -7.58
CA ARG A 27 -6.71 -2.87 -6.75
C ARG A 27 -7.39 -3.49 -5.55
N TYR A 28 -8.32 -2.76 -4.94
CA TYR A 28 -9.06 -3.21 -3.76
C TYR A 28 -10.49 -2.68 -3.79
N ASP A 29 -11.40 -3.39 -3.14
CA ASP A 29 -12.78 -2.95 -2.94
C ASP A 29 -12.94 -2.06 -1.69
N ALA A 30 -14.16 -1.56 -1.45
CA ALA A 30 -14.46 -0.71 -0.29
C ALA A 30 -14.39 -1.46 1.06
N SER A 31 -14.30 -2.79 1.05
CA SER A 31 -14.10 -3.62 2.24
C SER A 31 -12.61 -3.91 2.49
N GLY A 32 -11.71 -3.40 1.64
CA GLY A 32 -10.27 -3.63 1.72
C GLY A 32 -9.80 -4.97 1.16
N ASN A 33 -10.65 -5.71 0.44
CA ASN A 33 -10.24 -6.95 -0.23
C ASN A 33 -9.49 -6.63 -1.52
N PHE A 34 -8.37 -7.31 -1.76
CA PHE A 34 -7.61 -7.16 -3.01
C PHE A 34 -8.35 -7.82 -4.18
N LEU A 35 -8.38 -7.10 -5.31
CA LEU A 35 -8.99 -7.53 -6.57
C LEU A 35 -7.93 -8.12 -7.51
N LEU A 36 -8.38 -8.80 -8.57
CA LEU A 36 -7.49 -9.37 -9.58
C LEU A 36 -6.86 -8.24 -10.42
N GLU A 37 -5.58 -7.95 -10.16
CA GLU A 37 -4.79 -6.95 -10.89
C GLU A 37 -3.43 -7.56 -11.31
N PRO A 38 -3.40 -8.44 -12.33
CA PRO A 38 -2.21 -9.20 -12.68
C PRO A 38 -1.10 -8.32 -13.27
N GLY A 39 0.15 -8.72 -13.03
CA GLY A 39 1.34 -8.02 -13.49
C GLY A 39 2.63 -8.74 -13.11
N ASN A 40 3.76 -8.09 -13.33
CA ASN A 40 5.07 -8.55 -12.86
C ASN A 40 5.91 -7.39 -12.32
N THR A 41 6.92 -7.71 -11.52
CA THR A 41 7.82 -6.73 -10.90
C THR A 41 9.09 -7.40 -10.37
N VAL A 42 10.15 -6.62 -10.20
CA VAL A 42 11.36 -7.02 -9.47
C VAL A 42 11.31 -6.43 -8.07
N VAL A 43 11.39 -7.29 -7.05
CA VAL A 43 11.20 -6.94 -5.65
C VAL A 43 12.26 -7.60 -4.75
N CYS A 44 12.50 -7.00 -3.59
CA CYS A 44 13.18 -7.63 -2.47
C CYS A 44 12.19 -7.85 -1.33
N HIS A 45 11.91 -9.11 -1.00
CA HIS A 45 11.11 -9.46 0.17
C HIS A 45 11.90 -9.23 1.46
N LEU A 46 11.18 -9.09 2.57
CA LEU A 46 11.78 -9.28 3.88
C LEU A 46 12.26 -10.73 4.01
N VAL A 47 13.34 -10.94 4.77
CA VAL A 47 13.77 -12.30 5.12
C VAL A 47 12.84 -12.79 6.23
N ASP A 48 12.23 -13.96 6.02
CA ASP A 48 11.36 -14.58 7.00
C ASP A 48 12.07 -14.85 8.32
N ASP A 49 11.35 -14.63 9.42
CA ASP A 49 11.83 -14.75 10.81
C ASP A 49 13.04 -13.87 11.17
N SER A 50 13.37 -12.88 10.32
CA SER A 50 14.45 -11.95 10.62
C SER A 50 14.03 -10.88 11.64
N PRO A 51 14.98 -10.33 12.41
CA PRO A 51 14.71 -9.20 13.30
C PRO A 51 14.08 -7.99 12.59
N SER A 52 14.47 -7.77 11.33
CA SER A 52 13.90 -6.70 10.50
C SER A 52 12.43 -6.96 10.15
N GLN A 53 12.06 -8.20 9.82
CA GLN A 53 10.66 -8.56 9.60
C GLN A 53 9.84 -8.36 10.89
N ALA A 54 10.36 -8.81 12.03
CA ALA A 54 9.70 -8.65 13.33
C ALA A 54 9.44 -7.17 13.66
N ALA A 55 10.43 -6.30 13.47
CA ALA A 55 10.29 -4.86 13.70
C ALA A 55 9.20 -4.22 12.79
N ILE A 56 9.13 -4.62 11.52
CA ILE A 56 8.12 -4.11 10.58
C ILE A 56 6.72 -4.62 10.96
N VAL A 57 6.60 -5.89 11.36
CA VAL A 57 5.34 -6.47 11.83
C VAL A 57 4.85 -5.77 13.09
N GLU A 58 5.73 -5.42 14.03
CA GLU A 58 5.36 -4.66 15.22
C GLU A 58 4.74 -3.30 14.88
N VAL A 59 5.34 -2.55 13.94
CA VAL A 59 4.78 -1.28 13.47
C VAL A 59 3.43 -1.49 12.79
N ARG A 60 3.31 -2.54 11.95
CA ARG A 60 2.05 -2.90 11.29
C ARG A 60 0.94 -3.16 12.31
N GLU A 61 1.20 -3.93 13.36
CA GLU A 61 0.17 -4.22 14.37
C GLU A 61 -0.22 -2.97 15.18
N ARG A 62 0.72 -2.06 15.46
CA ARG A 62 0.38 -0.74 16.04
C ARG A 62 -0.53 0.07 15.13
N MET A 63 -0.31 0.04 13.81
CA MET A 63 -1.20 0.70 12.84
C MET A 63 -2.59 0.06 12.80
N ARG A 64 -2.67 -1.27 12.86
CA ARG A 64 -3.96 -1.99 12.89
C ARG A 64 -4.76 -1.75 14.15
N ALA A 65 -4.11 -1.37 15.24
CA ALA A 65 -4.77 -1.03 16.50
C ALA A 65 -5.26 0.43 16.57
N MET A 66 -4.96 1.27 15.56
CA MET A 66 -5.44 2.65 15.53
C MET A 66 -6.95 2.72 15.28
N PRO A 67 -7.64 3.77 15.77
CA PRO A 67 -8.97 4.12 15.28
C PRO A 67 -8.95 4.27 13.75
N ASP A 68 -10.04 3.89 13.10
CA ASP A 68 -10.19 3.96 11.64
C ASP A 68 -9.19 3.07 10.85
N ALA A 69 -8.57 2.06 11.47
CA ALA A 69 -7.69 1.12 10.76
C ALA A 69 -8.41 0.33 9.65
N ASP A 70 -9.73 0.23 9.71
CA ASP A 70 -10.61 -0.31 8.66
C ASP A 70 -10.62 0.55 7.39
N ARG A 71 -10.12 1.79 7.44
CA ARG A 71 -9.90 2.63 6.25
C ARG A 71 -8.62 2.28 5.48
N LEU A 72 -7.82 1.33 5.97
CA LEU A 72 -6.58 0.87 5.33
C LEU A 72 -6.70 -0.60 4.89
N ALA A 73 -6.32 -0.88 3.63
CA ALA A 73 -6.20 -2.25 3.14
C ALA A 73 -4.78 -2.78 3.40
N PHE A 74 -4.60 -3.60 4.43
CA PHE A 74 -3.31 -4.19 4.78
C PHE A 74 -3.01 -5.43 3.95
N THR A 75 -1.84 -5.47 3.29
CA THR A 75 -1.37 -6.68 2.59
C THR A 75 -0.95 -7.79 3.59
N PRO A 76 -0.89 -9.06 3.13
CA PRO A 76 -0.33 -10.16 3.93
C PRO A 76 1.14 -9.93 4.31
N ILE A 77 1.56 -10.40 5.48
CA ILE A 77 2.96 -10.27 5.96
C ILE A 77 3.95 -10.93 4.99
N SER A 78 3.61 -12.11 4.46
CA SER A 78 4.42 -12.84 3.48
C SER A 78 4.59 -12.09 2.14
N SER A 79 3.80 -11.04 1.89
CA SER A 79 3.89 -10.23 0.68
C SER A 79 4.70 -8.95 0.87
N LEU A 80 5.20 -8.65 2.07
CA LEU A 80 5.93 -7.41 2.34
C LEU A 80 7.26 -7.39 1.56
N HIS A 81 7.45 -6.33 0.77
CA HIS A 81 8.61 -6.18 -0.09
C HIS A 81 8.93 -4.71 -0.36
N MET A 82 10.16 -4.47 -0.79
CA MET A 82 10.56 -3.23 -1.47
C MET A 82 10.57 -3.48 -2.98
N THR A 83 9.82 -2.69 -3.74
CA THR A 83 9.88 -2.73 -5.20
C THR A 83 11.19 -2.09 -5.68
N LEU A 84 11.97 -2.82 -6.48
CA LEU A 84 13.17 -2.30 -7.12
C LEU A 84 12.85 -1.77 -8.53
N LEU A 85 12.04 -2.53 -9.27
CA LEU A 85 11.61 -2.16 -10.62
C LEU A 85 10.16 -2.61 -10.83
N GLN A 86 9.29 -1.67 -11.18
CA GLN A 86 7.94 -1.98 -11.61
C GLN A 86 7.98 -2.55 -13.03
N GLY A 87 7.38 -3.71 -13.22
CA GLY A 87 7.15 -4.26 -14.54
C GLY A 87 5.78 -3.81 -15.09
N ILE A 88 5.16 -4.67 -15.88
CA ILE A 88 3.83 -4.41 -16.45
C ILE A 88 2.71 -4.73 -15.46
N ILE A 89 1.58 -4.05 -15.61
CA ILE A 89 0.38 -4.30 -14.81
C ILE A 89 -0.90 -4.01 -15.61
N GLU A 90 -1.92 -4.82 -15.38
CA GLU A 90 -3.16 -4.85 -16.17
C GLU A 90 -3.81 -3.47 -16.38
N TYR A 91 -3.99 -2.70 -15.30
CA TYR A 91 -4.67 -1.41 -15.37
C TYR A 91 -3.90 -0.33 -16.16
N ARG A 92 -2.66 -0.61 -16.56
CA ARG A 92 -1.74 0.37 -17.16
C ARG A 92 -1.06 -0.14 -18.44
N ARG A 93 -1.84 -0.71 -19.36
CA ARG A 93 -1.44 -1.13 -20.72
C ARG A 93 -1.21 0.04 -21.68
N ARG A 94 -0.21 0.89 -21.40
CA ARG A 94 0.15 2.03 -22.24
C ARG A 94 1.62 2.43 -22.08
N LEU A 95 2.19 3.04 -23.11
CA LEU A 95 3.48 3.74 -22.99
C LEU A 95 3.37 4.90 -21.97
N PRO A 96 4.43 5.22 -21.21
CA PRO A 96 5.75 4.59 -21.20
C PRO A 96 5.87 3.41 -20.20
N TYR A 97 4.76 2.82 -19.76
CA TYR A 97 4.73 1.77 -18.71
C TYR A 97 4.71 0.35 -19.28
N TRP A 98 4.62 0.22 -20.60
CA TRP A 98 4.62 -1.04 -21.33
C TRP A 98 5.77 -1.00 -22.33
N PRO A 99 6.45 -2.12 -22.64
CA PRO A 99 7.42 -2.15 -23.73
C PRO A 99 6.77 -1.77 -25.06
N SER A 100 7.49 -1.01 -25.88
CA SER A 100 7.09 -0.61 -27.25
C SER A 100 7.06 -1.78 -28.21
#